data_AF-A0A9Q2S8T1-F1
#
_entry.id   AF-A0A9Q2S8T1-F1
#
_cell.length_a   1.000
_cell.length_b   1.000
_cell.length_c   1.000
_cell.angle_alpha   90.00
_cell.angle_beta   90.00
_cell.angle_gamma   90.00
#
_symmetry.space_group_name_H-M   'P 1'
#
loop_
_entity.id
_entity.type
_entity.pdbx_description
1 polymer ?
#
loop_
_entity_poly.entity_id
_entity_poly.type
_entity_poly.pdbx_seq_one_letter_code
_entity_poly.pdbx_strand_id
1 'polypeptide(L)'
;MIADDDLETAALVLAKCAANDPWFPNGGDSTVMAWAEVFADSGLGRDDLLAGVTRAYRLEGSPFKPLPASIVKHARLAYTEALQGLSKQEREAMEEASHILQDMGFLPPEAHRWVRAVKAGRRKPFELTAEQDRLLRERLVERRELQADPARARALLSGRAVGNG
;
A
#
# COMPACT_ATOMS: atom_id res chain seq x y z
N MET A 1 -16.59 -1.03 15.53
CA MET A 1 -17.67 -1.79 14.89
C MET A 1 -17.05 -2.49 13.71
N ILE A 2 -17.14 -3.81 13.65
CA ILE A 2 -16.60 -4.62 12.55
C ILE A 2 -17.44 -4.34 11.30
N ALA A 3 -16.80 -4.06 10.17
CA ALA A 3 -17.48 -3.92 8.88
C ALA A 3 -17.56 -5.28 8.16
N ASP A 4 -18.47 -5.39 7.19
CA ASP A 4 -18.60 -6.61 6.37
C ASP A 4 -17.28 -6.96 5.64
N ASP A 5 -16.52 -5.93 5.23
CA ASP A 5 -15.19 -6.10 4.61
C ASP A 5 -14.16 -6.71 5.57
N ASP A 6 -14.25 -6.43 6.87
CA ASP A 6 -13.36 -7.01 7.88
C ASP A 6 -13.66 -8.50 8.06
N LEU A 7 -14.93 -8.90 8.02
CA LEU A 7 -15.37 -10.29 8.09
C LEU A 7 -14.92 -11.07 6.84
N GLU A 8 -15.12 -10.51 5.65
CA GLU A 8 -14.67 -11.12 4.40
C GLU A 8 -13.14 -11.28 4.40
N THR A 9 -12.42 -10.24 4.84
CA THR A 9 -10.96 -10.27 4.97
C THR A 9 -10.50 -11.35 5.94
N ALA A 10 -11.13 -11.47 7.11
CA ALA A 10 -10.80 -12.50 8.09
C ALA A 10 -11.03 -13.92 7.55
N ALA A 11 -12.14 -14.15 6.84
CA ALA A 11 -12.43 -15.43 6.20
C ALA A 11 -11.37 -15.80 5.15
N LEU A 12 -10.96 -14.85 4.31
CA LEU A 12 -9.90 -15.08 3.31
C LEU A 12 -8.54 -15.39 3.95
N VAL A 13 -8.20 -14.69 5.04
CA VAL A 13 -6.96 -14.94 5.78
C VAL A 13 -6.97 -16.33 6.41
N LEU A 14 -8.08 -16.73 7.06
CA LEU A 14 -8.26 -18.07 7.63
C LEU A 14 -8.16 -19.16 6.55
N ALA A 15 -8.82 -18.95 5.40
CA ALA A 15 -8.73 -19.86 4.26
C ALA A 15 -7.29 -20.01 3.75
N LYS A 16 -6.53 -18.91 3.71
CA LYS A 16 -5.11 -18.95 3.33
C LYS A 16 -4.25 -19.69 4.35
N CYS A 17 -4.53 -19.56 5.65
CA CYS A 17 -3.86 -20.37 6.68
C CYS A 17 -4.14 -21.86 6.47
N ALA A 18 -5.42 -22.24 6.28
CA ALA A 18 -5.81 -23.62 5.99
C ALA A 18 -5.15 -24.19 4.73
N ALA A 19 -4.92 -23.36 3.71
CA ALA A 19 -4.22 -23.76 2.49
C ALA A 19 -2.70 -24.00 2.69
N ASN A 20 -2.09 -23.38 3.71
CA ASN A 20 -0.67 -23.55 4.02
C ASN A 20 -0.41 -24.66 5.05
N ASP A 21 -1.37 -24.94 5.93
CA ASP A 21 -1.24 -25.92 7.00
C ASP A 21 -2.47 -26.85 7.04
N PRO A 22 -2.32 -28.13 6.62
CA PRO A 22 -3.39 -29.11 6.65
C PRO A 22 -4.01 -29.37 8.04
N TRP A 23 -3.30 -29.00 9.11
CA TRP A 23 -3.77 -29.15 10.49
C TRP A 23 -4.42 -27.89 11.05
N PHE A 24 -4.41 -26.79 10.28
CA PHE A 24 -5.07 -25.57 10.69
C PHE A 24 -6.59 -25.78 10.71
N PRO A 25 -7.27 -25.43 11.82
CA PRO A 25 -8.70 -25.69 11.93
C PRO A 25 -9.49 -24.86 10.91
N ASN A 26 -10.51 -25.49 10.33
CA ASN A 26 -11.54 -24.75 9.59
C ASN A 26 -12.31 -23.88 10.60
N GLY A 27 -12.01 -22.59 10.63
CA GLY A 27 -12.70 -21.64 11.50
C GLY A 27 -14.17 -21.50 11.09
N GLY A 28 -15.07 -21.62 12.07
CA GLY A 28 -16.48 -21.24 11.89
C GLY A 28 -16.70 -19.74 12.08
N ASP A 29 -17.94 -19.28 11.95
CA ASP A 29 -18.31 -17.85 12.00
C ASP A 29 -17.75 -17.11 13.22
N SER A 30 -17.73 -17.75 14.39
CA SER A 30 -17.16 -17.17 15.61
C SER A 30 -15.65 -16.92 15.52
N THR A 31 -14.91 -17.77 14.80
CA THR A 31 -13.47 -17.58 14.57
C THR A 31 -13.24 -16.45 13.58
N VAL A 32 -14.06 -16.37 12.52
CA VAL A 32 -14.03 -15.27 11.56
C VAL A 32 -14.27 -13.93 12.27
N MET A 33 -15.31 -13.85 13.11
CA MET A 33 -15.60 -12.65 13.89
C MET A 33 -14.44 -12.24 14.80
N ALA A 34 -13.88 -13.17 15.57
CA ALA A 34 -12.77 -12.88 16.47
C ALA A 34 -11.51 -12.39 15.71
N TRP A 35 -11.24 -12.94 14.53
CA TRP A 35 -10.12 -12.49 13.70
C TRP A 35 -10.40 -11.12 13.06
N ALA A 36 -11.64 -10.89 12.62
CA ALA A 36 -12.07 -9.62 12.04
C ALA A 36 -11.92 -8.46 13.03
N GLU A 37 -12.22 -8.67 14.33
CA GLU A 37 -11.97 -7.65 15.37
C GLU A 37 -10.50 -7.23 15.41
N VAL A 38 -9.59 -8.21 15.46
CA VAL A 38 -8.15 -7.95 15.50
C VAL A 38 -7.68 -7.25 14.23
N PHE A 39 -8.23 -7.60 13.07
CA PHE A 39 -7.85 -7.02 11.79
C PHE A 39 -8.39 -5.60 11.61
N ALA A 40 -9.63 -5.34 12.01
CA ALA A 40 -10.21 -4.00 12.03
C ALA A 40 -9.37 -3.04 12.89
N ASP A 41 -8.95 -3.49 14.09
CA ASP A 41 -8.12 -2.70 14.99
C ASP A 41 -6.68 -2.50 14.49
N SER A 42 -6.21 -3.36 13.58
CA SER A 42 -4.83 -3.32 13.09
C SER A 42 -4.58 -2.17 12.10
N GLY A 43 -5.63 -1.67 11.43
CA GLY A 43 -5.57 -0.70 10.34
C GLY A 43 -4.94 -1.22 9.04
N LEU A 44 -4.74 -2.54 8.92
CA LEU A 44 -4.16 -3.19 7.75
C LEU A 44 -5.24 -3.57 6.73
N GLY A 45 -4.91 -3.47 5.45
CA GLY A 45 -5.81 -3.94 4.39
C GLY A 45 -5.77 -5.45 4.21
N ARG A 46 -6.73 -5.97 3.44
CA ARG A 46 -6.80 -7.39 3.05
C ARG A 46 -5.49 -7.92 2.48
N ASP A 47 -4.90 -7.19 1.52
CA ASP A 47 -3.65 -7.59 0.86
C ASP A 47 -2.47 -7.67 1.83
N ASP A 48 -2.39 -6.74 2.80
CA ASP A 48 -1.36 -6.76 3.84
C ASP A 48 -1.46 -8.02 4.69
N LEU A 49 -2.67 -8.37 5.13
CA LEU A 49 -2.91 -9.52 5.99
C LEU A 49 -2.60 -10.81 5.25
N LEU A 50 -2.98 -10.93 3.97
CA LEU A 50 -2.63 -12.07 3.12
C LEU A 50 -1.12 -12.16 2.83
N ALA A 51 -0.42 -11.03 2.70
CA ALA A 51 1.03 -10.99 2.64
C ALA A 51 1.66 -11.40 3.98
N GLY A 52 1.04 -11.01 5.09
CA GLY A 52 1.40 -11.43 6.45
C GLY A 52 1.34 -12.94 6.61
N VAL A 53 0.28 -13.61 6.13
CA VAL A 53 0.18 -15.08 6.12
C VAL A 53 1.33 -15.70 5.34
N THR A 54 1.55 -15.24 4.10
CA THR A 54 2.65 -15.73 3.25
C THR A 54 4.00 -15.61 3.95
N ARG A 55 4.26 -14.45 4.57
CA ARG A 55 5.51 -14.20 5.27
C ARG A 55 5.65 -15.08 6.52
N ALA A 56 4.57 -15.23 7.29
CA ALA A 56 4.57 -16.03 8.51
C ALA A 56 4.96 -17.48 8.21
N TYR A 57 4.26 -18.12 7.28
CA TYR A 57 4.54 -19.51 6.91
C TYR A 57 5.91 -19.73 6.25
N ARG A 58 6.48 -18.70 5.62
CA ARG A 58 7.82 -18.78 5.04
C ARG A 58 8.93 -18.72 6.10
N LEU A 59 8.71 -18.03 7.21
CA LEU A 59 9.78 -17.64 8.14
C LEU A 59 9.66 -18.21 9.55
N GLU A 60 8.45 -18.53 10.00
CA GLU A 60 8.24 -19.16 11.30
C GLU A 60 8.61 -20.65 11.24
N GLY A 61 9.26 -21.12 12.30
CA GLY A 61 9.69 -22.53 12.40
C GLY A 61 8.54 -23.46 12.81
N SER A 62 8.72 -24.76 12.58
CA SER A 62 7.73 -25.77 12.98
C SER A 62 7.89 -26.15 14.47
N PRO A 63 6.79 -26.24 15.26
CA PRO A 63 5.40 -25.98 14.87
C PRO A 63 5.03 -24.49 14.96
N PHE A 64 4.51 -23.93 13.87
CA PHE A 64 3.94 -22.58 13.84
C PHE A 64 2.42 -22.66 14.01
N LYS A 65 1.87 -21.88 14.95
CA LYS A 65 0.41 -21.74 15.13
C LYS A 65 0.01 -20.32 14.74
N PRO A 66 -0.62 -20.11 13.58
CA PRO A 66 -1.03 -18.77 13.18
C PRO A 66 -2.15 -18.26 14.09
N LEU A 67 -1.87 -17.17 14.79
CA LEU A 67 -2.84 -16.37 15.54
C LEU A 67 -3.04 -15.04 14.80
N PRO A 68 -4.20 -14.38 14.93
CA PRO A 68 -4.47 -13.14 14.19
C PRO A 68 -3.43 -12.06 14.52
N ALA A 69 -3.00 -11.94 15.77
CA ALA A 69 -1.92 -11.03 16.17
C ALA A 69 -0.57 -11.36 15.50
N SER A 70 -0.25 -12.65 15.32
CA SER A 70 0.95 -13.07 14.58
C SER A 70 0.87 -12.66 13.11
N ILE A 71 -0.30 -12.82 12.48
CA ILE A 71 -0.50 -12.38 11.10
C ILE A 71 -0.34 -10.86 10.98
N VAL A 72 -0.91 -10.09 11.90
CA VAL A 72 -0.72 -8.61 11.95
C VAL A 72 0.76 -8.25 12.09
N LYS A 73 1.50 -8.92 12.98
CA LYS A 73 2.95 -8.73 13.13
C LYS A 73 3.68 -8.96 11.81
N HIS A 74 3.41 -10.08 11.14
CA HIS A 74 4.07 -10.41 9.87
C HIS A 74 3.64 -9.51 8.71
N ALA A 75 2.40 -9.06 8.68
CA ALA A 75 1.90 -8.09 7.70
C ALA A 75 2.63 -6.75 7.83
N ARG A 76 2.87 -6.27 9.05
CA ARG A 76 3.68 -5.06 9.30
C ARG A 76 5.13 -5.24 8.83
N LEU A 77 5.73 -6.41 9.06
CA LEU A 77 7.10 -6.69 8.60
C LEU A 77 7.19 -6.84 7.08
N ALA A 78 6.20 -7.48 6.45
CA ALA A 78 6.12 -7.62 4.99
C ALA A 78 6.11 -6.27 4.29
N TYR A 79 5.47 -5.26 4.90
CA TYR A 79 5.50 -3.90 4.40
C TYR A 79 6.86 -3.23 4.49
N THR A 80 7.56 -3.39 5.61
CA THR A 80 8.93 -2.87 5.73
C THR A 80 9.83 -3.50 4.66
N GLU A 81 9.70 -4.81 4.45
CA GLU A 81 10.42 -5.54 3.39
C GLU A 81 10.05 -5.02 2.00
N ALA A 82 8.76 -4.80 1.71
CA ALA A 82 8.29 -4.28 0.44
C ALA A 82 8.86 -2.87 0.15
N LEU A 83 8.88 -1.99 1.16
CA LEU A 83 9.46 -0.66 1.02
C LEU A 83 10.99 -0.70 0.85
N GLN A 84 11.68 -1.63 1.53
CA GLN A 84 13.12 -1.82 1.36
C GLN A 84 13.47 -2.36 -0.01
N GLY A 85 12.62 -3.23 -0.58
CA GLY A 85 12.77 -3.83 -1.90
C GLY A 85 12.55 -2.88 -3.07
N LEU A 86 12.10 -1.64 -2.83
CA LEU A 86 11.89 -0.65 -3.90
C LEU A 86 13.20 -0.31 -4.61
N SER A 87 13.17 -0.37 -5.93
CA SER A 87 14.24 0.15 -6.80
C SER A 87 14.38 1.67 -6.66
N LYS A 88 15.52 2.21 -7.13
CA LYS A 88 15.76 3.66 -7.14
C LYS A 88 14.64 4.42 -7.87
N GLN A 89 14.24 3.94 -9.04
CA GLN A 89 13.19 4.55 -9.85
C GLN A 89 11.83 4.54 -9.13
N GLU A 90 11.50 3.47 -8.40
CA GLU A 90 10.25 3.43 -7.63
C GLU A 90 10.27 4.38 -6.43
N ARG A 91 11.42 4.55 -5.78
CA ARG A 91 11.58 5.52 -4.68
C ARG A 91 11.43 6.95 -5.19
N GLU A 92 12.07 7.28 -6.31
CA GLU A 92 11.96 8.59 -6.96
C GLU A 92 10.50 8.87 -7.38
N ALA A 93 9.81 7.91 -7.99
CA ALA A 93 8.40 8.06 -8.35
C ALA A 93 7.48 8.27 -7.12
N MET A 94 7.78 7.60 -6.00
CA MET A 94 7.06 7.77 -4.74
C MET A 94 7.31 9.16 -4.13
N GLU A 95 8.55 9.64 -4.15
CA GLU A 95 8.91 10.99 -3.69
C GLU A 95 8.23 12.07 -4.54
N GLU A 96 8.22 11.90 -5.86
CA GLU A 96 7.56 12.81 -6.79
C GLU A 96 6.05 12.90 -6.54
N ALA A 97 5.37 11.75 -6.37
CA ALA A 97 3.96 11.73 -5.98
C ALA A 97 3.74 12.46 -4.64
N SER A 98 4.66 12.32 -3.69
CA SER A 98 4.56 13.02 -2.39
C SER A 98 4.67 14.54 -2.56
N HIS A 99 5.59 15.01 -3.38
CA HIS A 99 5.74 16.44 -3.67
C HIS A 99 4.49 17.00 -4.36
N ILE A 100 3.93 16.29 -5.35
CA ILE A 100 2.70 16.72 -6.02
C ILE A 100 1.54 16.84 -5.02
N LEU A 101 1.38 15.89 -4.11
CA LEU A 101 0.37 15.99 -3.05
C LEU A 101 0.61 17.19 -2.13
N GLN A 102 1.87 17.49 -1.79
CA GLN A 102 2.19 18.68 -1.00
C GLN A 102 1.82 19.97 -1.76
N ASP A 103 2.09 20.04 -3.06
CA ASP A 103 1.69 21.16 -3.92
C ASP A 103 0.16 21.29 -4.03
N MET A 104 -0.58 20.21 -3.82
CA MET A 104 -2.05 20.19 -3.75
C MET A 104 -2.59 20.61 -2.37
N GLY A 105 -1.71 20.89 -1.41
CA GLY A 105 -2.05 21.37 -0.07
C GLY A 105 -2.06 20.30 1.03
N PHE A 106 -1.65 19.07 0.75
CA PHE A 106 -1.51 18.03 1.78
C PHE A 106 -0.25 18.24 2.63
N LEU A 107 -0.33 17.94 3.93
CA LEU A 107 0.84 18.09 4.80
C LEU A 107 1.93 17.05 4.42
N PRO A 108 3.23 17.37 4.52
CA PRO A 108 4.29 16.43 4.13
C PRO A 108 4.19 15.05 4.81
N PRO A 109 3.90 14.93 6.12
CA PRO A 109 3.71 13.62 6.76
C PRO A 109 2.52 12.83 6.19
N GLU A 110 1.46 13.52 5.77
CA GLU A 110 0.25 12.91 5.21
C GLU A 110 0.51 12.43 3.79
N ALA A 111 1.13 13.26 2.95
CA ALA A 111 1.54 12.90 1.60
C ALA A 111 2.46 11.68 1.60
N HIS A 112 3.51 11.67 2.45
CA HIS A 112 4.42 10.52 2.55
C HIS A 112 3.72 9.24 3.00
N ARG A 113 2.81 9.33 3.98
CA ARG A 113 2.01 8.16 4.41
C ARG A 113 1.11 7.66 3.29
N TRP A 114 0.49 8.57 2.55
CA TRP A 114 -0.41 8.23 1.45
C TRP A 114 0.33 7.50 0.32
N VAL A 115 1.46 8.03 -0.16
CA VAL A 115 2.19 7.40 -1.28
C VAL A 115 2.79 6.04 -0.90
N ARG A 116 3.24 5.89 0.36
CA ARG A 116 3.71 4.59 0.86
C ARG A 116 2.56 3.59 0.98
N ALA A 117 1.39 4.04 1.44
CA ALA A 117 0.20 3.21 1.48
C ALA A 117 -0.19 2.75 0.09
N VAL A 118 -0.24 3.64 -0.91
CA VAL A 118 -0.53 3.28 -2.30
C VAL A 118 0.49 2.31 -2.87
N LYS A 119 1.79 2.57 -2.69
CA LYS A 119 2.84 1.69 -3.24
C LYS A 119 2.80 0.29 -2.63
N ALA A 120 2.38 0.19 -1.37
CA ALA A 120 2.25 -1.08 -0.67
C ALA A 120 0.83 -1.70 -0.75
N GLY A 121 -0.11 -1.12 -1.52
CA GLY A 121 -1.48 -1.64 -1.63
C GLY A 121 -2.30 -1.54 -0.34
N ARG A 122 -1.95 -0.63 0.56
CA ARG A 122 -2.62 -0.45 1.86
C ARG A 122 -3.80 0.49 1.79
N ARG A 123 -4.64 0.41 2.82
CA ARG A 123 -5.61 1.47 3.12
C ARG A 123 -4.89 2.81 3.24
N LYS A 124 -5.31 3.76 2.42
CA LYS A 124 -4.79 5.12 2.43
C LYS A 124 -5.27 5.85 3.69
N PRO A 125 -4.47 6.77 4.24
CA PRO A 125 -4.89 7.58 5.39
C PRO A 125 -6.09 8.50 5.07
N PHE A 126 -6.30 8.79 3.79
CA PHE A 126 -7.43 9.54 3.27
C PHE A 126 -7.65 9.15 1.80
N GLU A 127 -8.86 9.36 1.31
CA GLU A 127 -9.18 9.23 -0.10
C GLU A 127 -9.06 10.59 -0.80
N LEU A 128 -8.50 10.59 -2.01
CA LEU A 128 -8.51 11.76 -2.87
C LEU A 128 -9.90 11.91 -3.48
N THR A 129 -10.37 13.14 -3.67
CA THR A 129 -11.54 13.38 -4.53
C THR A 129 -11.21 13.01 -5.97
N ALA A 130 -12.24 12.79 -6.81
CA ALA A 130 -12.04 12.48 -8.23
C ALA A 130 -11.21 13.56 -8.96
N GLU A 131 -11.40 14.83 -8.59
CA GLU A 131 -10.63 15.96 -9.11
C GLU A 131 -9.17 15.91 -8.68
N GLN A 132 -8.91 15.64 -7.39
CA GLN A 132 -7.56 15.51 -6.86
C GLN A 132 -6.81 14.32 -7.47
N ASP A 133 -7.48 13.18 -7.64
CA ASP A 133 -6.91 12.00 -8.27
C ASP A 133 -6.55 12.27 -9.74
N ARG A 134 -7.43 12.96 -10.48
CA ARG A 134 -7.15 13.38 -11.86
C ARG A 134 -5.92 14.30 -11.92
N LEU A 135 -5.88 15.34 -11.08
CA LEU A 135 -4.78 16.29 -11.05
C LEU A 135 -3.43 15.63 -10.70
N LEU A 136 -3.44 14.68 -9.74
CA LEU A 136 -2.25 13.92 -9.37
C LEU A 136 -1.73 13.11 -10.58
N ARG A 137 -2.62 12.42 -11.31
CA ARG A 137 -2.24 11.64 -12.50
C ARG A 137 -1.68 12.52 -13.61
N GLU A 138 -2.33 13.65 -13.90
CA GLU A 138 -1.88 14.60 -14.92
C GLU A 138 -0.47 15.12 -14.62
N ARG A 139 -0.22 15.56 -13.37
CA ARG A 139 1.09 16.07 -12.95
C ARG A 139 2.17 14.98 -12.97
N LEU A 140 1.84 13.74 -12.61
CA LEU A 140 2.78 12.61 -12.71
C LEU A 140 3.16 12.32 -14.16
N VAL A 141 2.23 12.44 -15.11
CA VAL A 141 2.52 12.27 -16.54
C VAL A 141 3.40 13.42 -17.04
N GLU A 142 3.04 14.68 -16.74
CA GLU A 142 3.82 15.85 -17.14
C GLU A 142 5.27 15.75 -16.64
N ARG A 143 5.47 15.36 -15.39
CA ARG A 143 6.80 15.19 -14.80
C ARG A 143 7.62 14.10 -15.49
N ARG A 144 7.00 12.95 -15.82
CA ARG A 144 7.66 11.87 -16.56
C ARG A 144 8.06 12.32 -17.97
N GLU A 145 7.22 13.09 -18.65
CA GLU A 145 7.56 13.65 -19.96
C GLU A 145 8.75 14.61 -19.88
N LEU A 146 8.80 15.47 -18.86
CA LEU A 146 9.92 16.40 -18.66
C LEU A 146 11.23 15.68 -18.32
N GLN A 147 11.17 14.57 -17.59
CA GLN A 147 12.35 13.73 -17.34
C GLN A 147 12.82 13.00 -18.60
N ALA A 148 11.90 12.57 -19.47
CA ALA A 148 12.20 11.91 -20.74
C ALA A 148 12.76 12.88 -21.80
N ASP A 149 12.37 14.16 -21.77
CA ASP A 149 12.86 15.21 -22.65
C ASP A 149 13.49 16.39 -21.86
N PRO A 150 14.78 16.29 -21.50
CA PRO A 150 15.50 17.35 -20.79
C PRO A 150 15.61 18.66 -21.58
N ALA A 151 15.50 18.62 -22.92
CA ALA A 151 15.56 19.82 -23.76
C ALA A 151 14.26 20.63 -23.62
N ARG A 152 13.10 19.96 -23.60
CA ARG A 152 11.80 20.58 -23.30
C ARG A 152 11.78 21.18 -21.89
N ALA A 153 12.32 20.49 -20.89
CA ALA A 153 12.43 21.01 -19.53
C ALA A 153 13.29 22.29 -19.45
N ARG A 154 14.43 22.33 -20.16
CA ARG A 154 15.29 23.52 -20.26
C ARG A 154 14.59 24.67 -20.98
N ALA A 155 13.85 24.40 -22.05
CA ALA A 155 13.12 25.42 -22.80
C ALA A 155 12.08 26.14 -21.91
N LEU A 156 11.28 25.38 -21.16
CA LEU A 156 10.29 25.92 -20.21
C LEU A 156 10.92 26.78 -19.12
N LEU A 157 12.05 26.34 -18.53
CA LEU A 157 12.76 27.09 -17.49
C LEU A 157 13.45 28.36 -18.00
N SER A 158 13.84 28.37 -19.28
CA SER A 158 14.53 29.51 -19.90
C SER A 158 13.61 30.63 -20.39
N GLY A 159 12.27 30.49 -20.23
CA GLY A 159 11.29 31.47 -20.73
C GLY A 159 11.28 31.63 -22.25
N ARG A 160 12.02 30.79 -22.98
CA ARG A 160 11.98 30.75 -24.44
C ARG A 160 10.74 29.95 -24.84
N ALA A 161 9.67 30.68 -25.10
CA ALA A 161 8.64 30.20 -26.02
C ALA A 161 9.37 29.61 -27.24
N VAL A 162 9.17 28.31 -27.47
CA VAL A 162 9.60 27.68 -28.71
C VAL A 162 8.78 28.34 -29.81
N GLY A 163 9.37 29.37 -30.41
CA GLY A 163 8.84 30.01 -31.60
C GLY A 163 8.81 28.98 -32.72
N ASN A 164 7.63 28.85 -33.34
CA ASN A 164 7.39 28.11 -34.58
C ASN A 164 8.50 28.34 -35.61
N GLY A 165 8.94 27.23 -36.22
CA GLY A 165 9.65 27.16 -37.48
C GLY A 165 9.29 25.85 -38.17
#